data_AF-A0A7L7L414-F1
#
_entry.id   AF-A0A7L7L414-F1
#
_cell.length_a   1.000
_cell.length_b   1.000
_cell.length_c   1.000
_cell.angle_alpha   90.00
_cell.angle_beta   90.00
_cell.angle_gamma   90.00
#
_symmetry.space_group_name_H-M   'P 1'
#
loop_
_entity.id
_entity.type
_entity.pdbx_description
1 polymer ?
#
loop_
_entity_poly.entity_id
_entity_poly.type
_entity_poly.pdbx_seq_one_letter_code
_entity_poly.pdbx_strand_id
1 'polypeptide(L)' 'MRYCKQICHRCGAEADSLRASWFNVHMLCQDCRAEESAHPLYEHARRTEFAKTQTGNYRFEGIGLPEDLQRKYFTR' A
#
# COMPACT_ATOMS: atom_id res chain seq x y z
N MET A 1 -28.24 6.34 5.76
CA MET A 1 -27.03 6.01 4.96
C MET A 1 -26.11 5.17 5.83
N ARG A 2 -25.84 3.91 5.47
CA ARG A 2 -24.88 3.06 6.20
C ARG A 2 -23.48 3.41 5.68
N TYR A 3 -22.66 4.05 6.50
CA TYR A 3 -21.23 4.18 6.25
C TYR A 3 -20.62 2.79 6.38
N CYS A 4 -20.30 2.14 5.26
CA CYS A 4 -19.54 0.90 5.27
C CYS A 4 -18.11 1.24 5.70
N LYS A 5 -17.82 1.01 6.99
CA LYS A 5 -16.46 1.12 7.53
C LYS A 5 -15.51 0.30 6.67
N GLN A 6 -14.41 0.91 6.28
CA GLN A 6 -13.44 0.28 5.39
C GLN A 6 -12.40 -0.45 6.22
N ILE A 7 -12.09 -1.70 5.89
CA ILE A 7 -11.17 -2.53 6.67
C ILE A 7 -9.79 -2.51 6.01
N CYS A 8 -8.75 -2.18 6.77
CA CYS A 8 -7.38 -2.23 6.29
C CYS A 8 -6.95 -3.67 5.97
N HIS A 9 -6.40 -3.90 4.78
CA HIS A 9 -5.98 -5.23 4.34
C HIS A 9 -4.74 -5.76 5.08
N ARG A 10 -3.98 -4.90 5.80
CA ARG A 10 -2.78 -5.30 6.55
C ARG A 10 -3.07 -5.54 8.03
N CYS A 11 -3.52 -4.50 8.72
CA CYS A 11 -3.75 -4.59 10.17
C CYS A 11 -5.16 -5.09 10.53
N GLY A 12 -6.09 -5.15 9.57
CA GLY A 12 -7.49 -5.52 9.84
C GLY A 12 -8.27 -4.47 10.63
N ALA A 13 -7.69 -3.30 10.89
CA ALA A 13 -8.36 -2.22 11.60
C ALA A 13 -9.44 -1.56 10.73
N GLU A 14 -10.53 -1.16 11.38
CA GLU A 14 -11.56 -0.32 10.75
C GLU A 14 -11.02 1.11 10.60
N ALA A 15 -11.14 1.66 9.40
CA ALA A 15 -10.74 3.02 9.09
C ALA A 15 -11.86 3.74 8.33
N ASP A 16 -12.00 5.05 8.57
CA ASP A 16 -12.90 5.92 7.82
C ASP A 16 -12.45 6.12 6.37
N SER A 17 -11.14 6.14 6.14
CA SER A 17 -10.55 6.26 4.82
C SER A 17 -9.42 5.26 4.62
N LEU A 18 -9.48 4.51 3.52
CA LEU A 18 -8.36 3.70 3.06
C LEU A 18 -7.63 4.40 1.92
N ARG A 19 -6.33 4.15 1.83
CA ARG A 19 -5.50 4.55 0.70
C ARG A 19 -4.82 3.35 0.07
N ALA A 20 -4.59 3.42 -1.23
CA ALA A 20 -3.78 2.43 -1.93
C ALA A 20 -2.32 2.51 -1.45
N SER A 21 -1.70 1.34 -1.31
CA SER A 21 -0.24 1.22 -1.20
C SER A 21 0.43 1.61 -2.53
N TRP A 22 1.72 1.95 -2.47
CA TRP A 22 2.55 2.09 -3.70
C TRP A 22 3.32 0.80 -4.00
N PHE A 23 3.44 -0.10 -3.03
CA PHE A 23 4.19 -1.35 -3.19
C PHE A 23 3.33 -2.45 -3.80
N ASN A 24 2.01 -2.35 -3.65
CA ASN A 24 1.05 -3.36 -4.04
C ASN A 24 -0.36 -2.77 -4.23
N VAL A 25 -1.34 -3.62 -4.57
CA VAL A 25 -2.75 -3.25 -4.75
C VAL A 25 -3.59 -3.25 -3.47
N HIS A 26 -2.97 -3.32 -2.28
CA HIS A 26 -3.71 -3.38 -1.02
C HIS A 26 -4.19 -2.00 -0.56
N MET A 27 -5.36 -2.00 0.09
CA MET A 27 -5.94 -0.81 0.72
C MET A 27 -5.55 -0.75 2.19
N LEU A 28 -4.94 0.37 2.59
CA LEU A 28 -4.31 0.57 3.89
C LEU A 28 -4.98 1.70 4.67
N CYS A 29 -4.94 1.60 6.00
CA CYS A 29 -5.24 2.74 6.87
C CYS A 29 -4.12 3.78 6.82
N GLN A 30 -4.40 4.95 7.38
CA GLN A 30 -3.44 6.07 7.41
C GLN A 30 -2.16 5.73 8.18
N ASP A 31 -2.25 4.94 9.25
CA ASP A 31 -1.09 4.52 10.05
C ASP A 31 -0.16 3.60 9.27
N CYS A 32 -0.68 2.50 8.71
CA CYS A 32 0.11 1.59 7.88
C CYS A 32 0.74 2.31 6.69
N ARG A 33 0.05 3.33 6.16
CA ARG A 33 0.59 4.15 5.08
C ARG A 33 1.73 5.05 5.54
N ALA A 34 1.64 5.63 6.74
CA ALA A 34 2.72 6.44 7.30
C ALA A 34 3.98 5.58 7.49
N GLU A 35 3.82 4.36 7.99
CA GLU A 35 4.89 3.38 8.12
C GLU A 35 5.53 3.03 6.77
N GLU A 36 4.72 2.80 5.73
CA GLU A 36 5.23 2.61 4.37
C GLU A 36 6.01 3.81 3.86
N SER A 37 5.52 5.03 4.11
CA SER A 37 6.14 6.26 3.63
C SER A 37 7.48 6.57 4.28
N ALA A 38 7.71 6.05 5.50
CA ALA A 38 9.00 6.11 6.17
C ALA A 38 10.03 5.15 5.57
N HIS A 39 9.62 4.19 4.73
CA HIS A 39 10.53 3.20 4.16
C HIS A 39 11.37 3.80 3.02
N PRO A 40 12.69 3.57 2.97
CA PRO A 40 13.55 4.11 1.90
C PRO A 40 13.14 3.65 0.49
N LEU A 41 12.49 2.49 0.39
CA LEU A 41 12.00 1.94 -0.89
C LEU A 41 10.69 2.59 -1.38
N TYR A 42 10.05 3.44 -0.58
CA TYR A 42 8.80 4.10 -0.95
C TYR A 42 8.97 5.05 -2.15
N GLU A 43 10.05 5.83 -2.14
CA GLU A 43 10.47 6.67 -3.27
C GLU A 43 10.67 5.82 -4.53
N HIS A 44 11.32 4.65 -4.39
CA HIS A 44 11.56 3.75 -5.50
C HIS A 44 10.25 3.17 -6.07
N ALA A 45 9.33 2.73 -5.20
CA ALA A 45 8.01 2.24 -5.60
C ALA A 45 7.24 3.28 -6.42
N ARG A 46 7.22 4.52 -5.94
CA ARG A 46 6.53 5.63 -6.59
C ARG A 46 7.12 5.98 -7.96
N ARG A 47 8.46 5.98 -8.07
CA ARG A 47 9.14 6.24 -9.35
C ARG A 47 8.87 5.12 -10.36
N THR A 48 8.89 3.87 -9.91
CA THR A 48 8.62 2.71 -10.77
C THR A 48 7.18 2.71 -11.26
N GLU A 49 6.21 2.97 -10.37
CA GLU A 49 4.81 3.12 -10.79
C GLU A 49 4.67 4.24 -11.82
N PHE A 50 5.21 5.44 -11.54
CA PHE A 50 5.14 6.58 -12.45
C PHE A 50 5.74 6.26 -13.84
N ALA A 51 6.89 5.57 -13.87
CA ALA A 51 7.51 5.13 -15.12
C ALA A 51 6.61 4.15 -15.89
N LYS A 52 5.98 3.18 -15.19
CA LYS A 52 5.08 2.20 -15.80
C LYS A 52 3.79 2.85 -16.32
N THR A 53 3.20 3.75 -15.55
CA THR A 53 2.04 4.56 -15.97
C THR A 53 2.37 5.39 -17.20
N GLN A 54 3.56 6.02 -17.24
CA GLN A 54 4.01 6.81 -18.39
C GLN A 54 4.19 5.95 -19.65
N THR A 55 4.62 4.69 -19.51
CA THR A 55 4.67 3.72 -20.63
C THR A 55 3.30 3.18 -21.05
N GLY A 56 2.21 3.63 -20.43
CA GLY A 56 0.84 3.19 -20.74
C GLY A 56 0.42 1.90 -20.01
N ASN A 57 1.22 1.40 -19.06
CA ASN A 57 0.85 0.24 -18.25
C ASN A 57 0.20 0.68 -16.94
N TYR A 58 -1.13 0.84 -16.99
CA TYR A 58 -1.96 1.23 -15.83
C TYR A 58 -2.32 0.06 -14.91
N ARG A 59 -2.02 -1.19 -15.30
CA ARG A 59 -2.29 -2.40 -14.50
C ARG A 59 -1.06 -2.85 -13.73
N PHE A 60 -0.26 -1.90 -13.25
CA PHE A 60 0.93 -2.22 -12.50
C PHE A 60 0.56 -2.75 -11.11
N GLU A 61 0.91 -3.99 -10.82
CA GLU A 61 0.56 -4.68 -9.57
C GLU A 61 1.38 -4.20 -8.36
N GLY A 62 2.35 -3.30 -8.60
CA GLY A 62 3.30 -2.79 -7.62
C GLY A 62 4.69 -3.43 -7.77
N ILE A 63 5.65 -2.94 -6.98
CA ILE A 63 7.02 -3.49 -6.96
C ILE A 63 7.18 -4.69 -6.00
N GLY A 64 6.11 -5.06 -5.28
CA GLY A 64 6.14 -6.04 -4.20
C GLY A 64 6.53 -5.40 -2.86
N LEU A 65 5.96 -5.90 -1.76
CA LEU A 65 6.38 -5.44 -0.43
C LEU A 65 7.84 -5.87 -0.18
N PRO A 66 8.68 -5.01 0.42
CA PRO A 66 9.98 -5.43 0.93
C PRO A 66 9.84 -6.43 2.08
N GLU A 67 10.82 -7.32 2.22
CA GLU A 67 10.84 -8.41 3.21
C GLU A 67 10.60 -7.92 4.65
N ASP A 68 11.12 -6.74 4.99
CA ASP A 68 10.95 -6.10 6.30
C ASP A 68 9.48 -5.83 6.64
N LEU A 69 8.72 -5.30 5.67
CA LEU A 69 7.29 -5.04 5.84
C LEU A 69 6.47 -6.33 5.72
N GLN A 70 6.88 -7.27 4.86
CA GLN A 70 6.22 -8.58 4.79
C GLN A 70 6.29 -9.31 6.13
N ARG A 71 7.48 -9.36 6.74
CA ARG A 71 7.67 -9.95 8.07
C ARG A 71 6.76 -9.32 9.11
N LYS A 72 6.60 -8.00 9.11
CA LYS A 72 5.78 -7.30 10.11
C LYS A 72 4.29 -7.64 10.06
N TYR A 73 3.72 -7.83 8.87
CA TYR A 73 2.27 -8.01 8.71
C TYR A 73 1.84 -9.47 8.45
N PHE A 74 2.74 -10.32 7.94
CA PHE A 74 2.45 -11.72 7.59
C PHE A 74 3.14 -12.75 8.49
N THR A 75 3.84 -12.35 9.57
CA THR A 75 4.22 -13.32 10.61
C THR A 75 2.97 -13.76 11.35
N ARG A 76 2.39 -14.86 10.89
CA ARG A 76 1.27 -15.55 11.50
C ARG A 76 1.59 -17.02 11.61
#